data_AF-A0A645G8J4-F1
#
_entry.id   AF-A0A645G8J4-F1
#
_cell.length_a   1.000
_cell.length_b   1.000
_cell.length_c   1.000
_cell.angle_alpha   90.00
_cell.angle_beta   90.00
_cell.angle_gamma   90.00
#
_symmetry.space_group_name_H-M   'P 1'
#
loop_
_entity.id
_entity.type
_entity.pdbx_description
1 polymer ?
#
loop_
_entity_poly.entity_id
_entity_poly.type
_entity_poly.pdbx_seq_one_letter_code
_entity_poly.pdbx_strand_id
1 'polypeptide(L)'
;MALFVLLPVWIGSFFNSFVPTWALGVIEGLVRIAIFLLYIVLISQMNDIKRVFQYHGAEHKTINCYEDEKELNVENVMEHTRFHKRCGTSFLILVMLVSMVVFFFVRTDTIWLRFLSRLLLIPFVAGISYEIIRWAGRSDSKLVAIVSYPGICLQKITTKEPDAPQIETAIAALKGVLEDEPE
;
A
#
# COMPACT_ATOMS: atom_id res chain seq x y z
N MET A 1 14.50 1.90 -8.58
CA MET A 1 15.33 1.44 -7.44
C MET A 1 16.16 2.55 -6.79
N ALA A 2 16.90 3.37 -7.54
CA ALA A 2 17.79 4.38 -6.97
C ALA A 2 17.09 5.36 -5.98
N LEU A 3 15.94 5.93 -6.36
CA LEU A 3 15.22 6.92 -5.54
C LEU A 3 14.69 6.35 -4.20
N PHE A 4 14.21 5.11 -4.19
CA PHE A 4 13.55 4.52 -3.02
C PHE A 4 14.45 3.61 -2.18
N VAL A 5 15.61 3.20 -2.72
CA VAL A 5 16.55 2.30 -2.03
C VAL A 5 17.86 3.01 -1.70
N LEU A 6 18.44 3.76 -2.63
CA LEU A 6 19.75 4.42 -2.42
C LEU A 6 19.60 5.75 -1.68
N LEU A 7 18.61 6.57 -2.02
CA LEU A 7 18.39 7.88 -1.40
C LEU A 7 18.20 7.81 0.13
N PRO A 8 17.36 6.91 0.68
CA PRO A 8 17.16 6.84 2.14
C PRO A 8 18.41 6.37 2.88
N VAL A 9 19.19 5.45 2.29
CA VAL A 9 20.45 4.96 2.86
C VAL A 9 21.50 6.07 2.87
N TRP A 10 21.58 6.85 1.80
CA TRP A 10 22.48 8.00 1.71
C TRP A 10 22.11 9.09 2.72
N ILE A 11 20.82 9.45 2.85
CA ILE A 11 20.36 10.41 3.86
C ILE A 11 20.64 9.90 5.27
N GLY A 12 20.34 8.62 5.56
CA GLY A 12 20.61 8.00 6.85
C GLY A 12 22.10 8.00 7.23
N SER A 13 22.99 7.91 6.23
CA SER A 13 24.45 7.94 6.46
C SER A 13 24.94 9.26 7.05
N PHE A 14 24.23 10.38 6.82
CA PHE A 14 24.56 11.69 7.38
C PHE A 14 24.29 11.76 8.90
N PHE A 15 23.40 10.91 9.41
CA PHE A 15 23.03 10.84 10.83
C PHE A 15 23.81 9.78 11.62
N ASN A 16 24.63 8.94 10.96
CA ASN A 16 25.42 7.87 11.59
C ASN A 16 26.27 8.36 12.78
N SER A 17 26.75 9.61 12.75
CA SER A 17 27.64 10.17 13.78
C SER A 17 26.89 10.75 15.00
N PHE A 18 25.57 10.89 14.95
CA PHE A 18 24.79 11.63 15.96
C PHE A 18 23.78 10.76 16.71
N VAL A 19 23.51 9.54 16.26
CA VAL A 19 22.37 8.75 16.77
C VAL A 19 22.74 7.26 16.89
N PRO A 20 22.34 6.54 17.96
CA PRO A 20 22.59 5.11 18.09
C PRO A 20 21.96 4.26 16.96
N THR A 21 22.56 3.11 16.65
CA THR A 21 22.22 2.26 15.49
C THR A 21 20.74 1.88 15.37
N TRP A 22 20.05 1.69 16.50
CA TRP A 22 18.62 1.36 16.51
C TRP A 22 17.73 2.53 16.05
N ALA A 23 18.11 3.77 16.39
CA ALA A 23 17.38 4.96 16.01
C ALA A 23 17.66 5.35 14.54
N LEU A 24 18.82 4.96 13.99
CA LEU A 24 19.09 5.09 12.56
C LEU A 24 18.13 4.25 11.71
N GLY A 25 17.80 3.03 12.12
CA GLY A 25 16.81 2.19 11.41
C GLY A 25 15.41 2.82 11.39
N VAL A 26 15.01 3.43 12.51
CA VAL A 26 13.74 4.18 12.63
C VAL A 26 13.75 5.41 11.73
N ILE A 27 14.82 6.21 11.75
CA ILE A 27 14.97 7.40 10.91
C ILE A 27 14.93 7.03 9.43
N GLU A 28 15.69 6.02 9.01
CA GLU A 28 15.70 5.55 7.62
C GLU A 28 14.30 5.07 7.17
N GLY A 29 13.56 4.39 8.05
CA GLY A 29 12.18 3.97 7.81
C GLY A 29 11.23 5.17 7.62
N LEU A 30 11.27 6.14 8.53
CA LEU A 30 10.46 7.35 8.45
C LEU A 30 10.80 8.21 7.22
N VAL A 31 12.08 8.40 6.91
CA VAL A 31 12.54 9.11 5.71
C VAL A 31 12.02 8.41 4.45
N ARG A 32 12.08 7.08 4.40
CA ARG A 32 11.56 6.32 3.26
C ARG A 32 10.05 6.50 3.09
N ILE A 33 9.27 6.44 4.17
CA ILE A 33 7.82 6.70 4.13
C ILE A 33 7.55 8.14 3.68
N ALA A 34 8.29 9.11 4.20
CA ALA A 34 8.13 10.52 3.83
C ALA A 34 8.42 10.76 2.33
N ILE A 35 9.52 10.22 1.81
CA ILE A 35 9.86 10.29 0.38
C ILE A 35 8.77 9.61 -0.47
N PHE A 36 8.28 8.45 -0.04
CA PHE A 36 7.23 7.73 -0.75
C PHE A 36 5.92 8.53 -0.79
N LEU A 37 5.46 9.06 0.34
CA LEU A 37 4.26 9.87 0.40
C LEU A 37 4.41 11.16 -0.42
N LEU A 38 5.55 11.84 -0.30
CA LEU A 38 5.85 13.04 -1.09
C LEU A 38 5.80 12.73 -2.58
N TYR A 39 6.45 11.65 -3.01
CA TYR A 39 6.44 11.22 -4.41
C TYR A 39 5.01 10.97 -4.91
N ILE A 40 4.22 10.19 -4.18
CA ILE A 40 2.82 9.90 -4.54
C ILE A 40 2.00 11.19 -4.64
N VAL A 41 2.16 12.11 -3.69
CA VAL A 41 1.47 13.41 -3.72
C VAL A 41 1.86 14.22 -4.95
N LEU A 42 3.14 14.30 -5.28
CA LEU A 42 3.62 15.06 -6.44
C LEU A 42 3.07 14.48 -7.75
N ILE A 43 3.16 13.16 -7.95
CA ILE A 43 2.65 12.54 -9.18
C ILE A 43 1.13 12.58 -9.25
N SER A 44 0.43 12.58 -8.10
CA SER A 44 -1.05 12.66 -8.05
C SER A 44 -1.60 13.96 -8.63
N GLN A 45 -0.75 14.97 -8.83
CA GLN A 45 -1.15 16.23 -9.46
C GLN A 45 -1.19 16.14 -10.99
N MET A 46 -0.54 15.14 -11.60
CA MET A 46 -0.55 14.89 -13.04
C MET A 46 -1.91 14.35 -13.49
N ASN A 47 -2.43 14.86 -14.61
CA ASN A 47 -3.77 14.49 -15.09
C ASN A 47 -3.88 13.00 -15.44
N ASP A 48 -2.85 12.42 -16.07
CA ASP A 48 -2.83 10.99 -16.40
C ASP A 48 -2.88 10.13 -15.15
N ILE A 49 -2.14 10.50 -14.10
CA ILE A 49 -2.12 9.78 -12.83
C ILE A 49 -3.46 9.93 -12.09
N LYS A 50 -4.09 11.10 -12.15
CA LYS A 50 -5.46 11.26 -11.63
C LYS A 50 -6.42 10.31 -12.32
N ARG A 51 -6.34 10.17 -13.65
CA ARG A 51 -7.15 9.23 -14.42
C ARG A 51 -6.92 7.79 -13.97
N VAL A 52 -5.67 7.39 -13.76
CA VAL A 52 -5.34 6.06 -13.21
C VAL A 52 -5.93 5.87 -11.81
N PHE A 53 -5.85 6.88 -10.93
CA PHE A 53 -6.46 6.81 -9.59
C PHE A 53 -7.98 6.77 -9.61
N GLN A 54 -8.62 7.31 -10.65
CA GLN A 54 -10.06 7.13 -10.87
C GLN A 54 -10.38 5.68 -11.27
N TYR A 55 -9.64 5.08 -12.21
CA TYR A 55 -9.82 3.65 -12.55
C TYR A 55 -9.62 2.74 -11.32
N HIS A 56 -8.62 3.05 -10.50
CA HIS A 56 -8.42 2.36 -9.22
C HIS A 56 -9.59 2.57 -8.25
N GLY A 57 -10.18 3.76 -8.22
CA GLY A 57 -11.43 4.00 -7.50
C GLY A 57 -12.61 3.16 -8.02
N ALA A 58 -12.74 3.04 -9.34
CA ALA A 58 -13.75 2.21 -9.99
C ALA A 58 -13.61 0.73 -9.63
N GLU A 59 -12.38 0.20 -9.64
CA GLU A 59 -12.07 -1.17 -9.20
C GLU A 59 -12.56 -1.40 -7.77
N HIS A 60 -12.14 -0.54 -6.82
CA HIS A 60 -12.54 -0.69 -5.42
C HIS A 60 -14.05 -0.62 -5.22
N LYS A 61 -14.73 0.32 -5.88
CA LYS A 61 -16.19 0.44 -5.79
C LYS A 61 -16.89 -0.79 -6.36
N THR A 62 -16.38 -1.33 -7.47
CA THR A 62 -16.96 -2.51 -8.13
C THR A 62 -16.79 -3.75 -7.24
N ILE A 63 -15.61 -3.95 -6.66
CA ILE A 63 -15.35 -5.04 -5.70
C ILE A 63 -16.25 -4.89 -4.47
N ASN A 64 -16.34 -3.69 -3.87
CA ASN A 64 -17.22 -3.46 -2.72
C ASN A 64 -18.69 -3.75 -3.05
N CYS A 65 -19.17 -3.37 -4.24
CA CYS A 65 -20.53 -3.66 -4.68
C CYS A 65 -20.78 -5.17 -4.83
N TYR A 66 -19.80 -5.89 -5.36
CA TYR A 66 -19.86 -7.35 -5.48
C TYR A 66 -19.87 -8.04 -4.11
N GLU A 67 -19.02 -7.59 -3.18
CA GLU A 67 -18.93 -8.13 -1.82
C GLU A 67 -20.16 -7.83 -0.97
N ASP A 68 -20.87 -6.73 -1.25
CA ASP A 68 -22.18 -6.41 -0.66
C ASP A 68 -23.34 -7.17 -1.35
N GLU A 69 -23.03 -8.12 -2.25
CA GLU A 69 -23.98 -8.98 -2.96
C GLU A 69 -25.04 -8.21 -3.77
N LYS A 70 -24.71 -7.00 -4.22
CA LYS A 70 -25.58 -6.18 -5.06
C LYS A 70 -25.32 -6.42 -6.55
N GLU A 71 -26.35 -6.15 -7.35
CA GLU A 71 -26.23 -6.24 -8.81
C GLU A 71 -25.14 -5.28 -9.33
N LEU A 72 -24.25 -5.80 -10.17
CA LEU A 72 -23.15 -5.06 -10.80
C LEU A 72 -23.67 -4.18 -11.96
N ASN A 73 -24.28 -3.05 -11.60
CA ASN A 73 -24.65 -1.96 -12.49
C ASN A 73 -24.00 -0.63 -12.04
N VAL A 74 -24.02 0.38 -12.92
CA VAL A 74 -23.31 1.65 -12.67
C VAL A 74 -23.88 2.38 -11.47
N GLU A 75 -25.21 2.36 -11.30
CA GLU A 75 -25.90 3.03 -10.20
C GLU A 75 -25.45 2.48 -8.84
N ASN A 76 -25.52 1.16 -8.66
CA ASN A 76 -25.11 0.51 -7.42
C ASN A 76 -23.62 0.74 -7.15
N VAL A 77 -22.75 0.55 -8.16
CA VAL A 77 -21.31 0.70 -7.98
C VAL A 77 -20.94 2.13 -7.58
N MET A 78 -21.60 3.16 -8.13
CA MET A 78 -21.36 4.56 -7.78
C MET A 78 -21.59 4.86 -6.29
N GLU A 79 -22.52 4.18 -5.64
CA GLU A 79 -22.85 4.38 -4.21
C GLU A 79 -21.80 3.80 -3.24
N HIS A 80 -20.98 2.85 -3.69
CA HIS A 80 -20.00 2.20 -2.82
C HIS A 80 -18.76 3.07 -2.60
N THR A 81 -18.04 2.75 -1.52
CA THR A 81 -16.81 3.47 -1.16
C THR A 81 -15.66 3.11 -2.10
N ARG A 82 -14.79 4.08 -2.39
CA ARG A 82 -13.51 3.86 -3.10
C ARG A 82 -12.39 3.34 -2.21
N PHE A 83 -12.70 3.01 -0.95
CA PHE A 83 -11.74 2.51 0.03
C PHE A 83 -11.91 1.01 0.23
N HIS A 84 -10.81 0.27 0.19
CA HIS A 84 -10.82 -1.19 0.33
C HIS A 84 -9.69 -1.68 1.23
N LYS A 85 -9.99 -2.56 2.19
CA LYS A 85 -8.99 -3.03 3.17
C LYS A 85 -7.91 -3.91 2.52
N ARG A 86 -8.25 -4.65 1.46
CA ARG A 86 -7.34 -5.55 0.74
C ARG A 86 -6.64 -4.92 -0.48
N CYS A 87 -6.39 -3.61 -0.46
CA CYS A 87 -5.74 -2.93 -1.58
C CYS A 87 -4.21 -3.13 -1.59
N GLY A 88 -3.62 -3.28 -2.78
CA GLY A 88 -2.18 -3.33 -2.98
C GLY A 88 -1.43 -2.07 -2.50
N THR A 89 -2.04 -0.89 -2.55
CA THR A 89 -1.39 0.34 -2.01
C THR A 89 -1.35 0.31 -0.48
N SER A 90 -2.37 -0.25 0.18
CA SER A 90 -2.34 -0.53 1.61
C SER A 90 -1.25 -1.55 1.96
N PHE A 91 -1.10 -2.59 1.13
CA PHE A 91 -0.06 -3.60 1.30
C PHE A 91 1.34 -2.98 1.27
N LEU A 92 1.63 -2.07 0.33
CA LEU A 92 2.93 -1.39 0.25
C LEU A 92 3.26 -0.61 1.53
N ILE A 93 2.32 0.18 2.05
CA ILE A 93 2.50 0.91 3.32
C ILE A 93 2.74 -0.07 4.47
N LEU A 94 2.00 -1.16 4.49
CA LEU A 94 2.11 -2.16 5.54
C LEU A 94 3.48 -2.88 5.50
N VAL A 95 3.99 -3.21 4.30
CA VAL A 95 5.36 -3.72 4.11
C VAL A 95 6.40 -2.75 4.64
N MET A 96 6.24 -1.44 4.39
CA MET A 96 7.18 -0.44 4.90
C MET A 96 7.15 -0.35 6.43
N LEU A 97 5.96 -0.37 7.05
CA LEU A 97 5.82 -0.36 8.51
C LEU A 97 6.37 -1.63 9.16
N VAL A 98 6.03 -2.81 8.63
CA VAL A 98 6.56 -4.09 9.12
C VAL A 98 8.07 -4.13 8.95
N SER A 99 8.61 -3.64 7.83
CA SER A 99 10.06 -3.55 7.63
C SER A 99 10.75 -2.72 8.72
N MET A 100 10.16 -1.61 9.12
CA MET A 100 10.68 -0.75 10.18
C MET A 100 10.74 -1.48 11.53
N VAL A 101 9.70 -2.28 11.84
CA VAL A 101 9.68 -3.11 13.06
C VAL A 101 10.71 -4.24 12.99
N VAL A 102 10.79 -4.96 11.87
CA VAL A 102 11.74 -6.08 11.72
C VAL A 102 13.19 -5.58 11.78
N PHE A 103 13.53 -4.53 11.04
CA PHE A 103 14.89 -3.98 11.03
C PHE A 103 15.26 -3.21 12.30
N PHE A 104 14.30 -2.88 13.17
CA PHE A 104 14.60 -2.38 14.51
C PHE A 104 15.32 -3.45 15.37
N PHE A 105 14.93 -4.73 15.22
CA PHE A 105 15.55 -5.84 15.93
C PHE A 105 16.82 -6.37 15.25
N VAL A 106 16.88 -6.29 13.91
CA VAL A 106 18.05 -6.75 13.14
C VAL A 106 19.08 -5.63 13.03
N ARG A 107 20.00 -5.58 14.00
CA ARG A 107 21.08 -4.58 14.03
C ARG A 107 22.27 -5.04 13.20
N THR A 108 22.70 -4.19 12.27
CA THR A 108 23.90 -4.41 11.45
C THR A 108 24.69 -3.11 11.35
N ASP A 109 25.91 -3.15 11.88
CA ASP A 109 26.82 -2.00 11.91
C ASP A 109 27.57 -1.82 10.57
N THR A 110 27.77 -2.91 9.82
CA THR A 110 28.42 -2.88 8.50
C THR A 110 27.40 -2.61 7.39
N ILE A 111 27.70 -1.66 6.49
CA ILE A 111 26.83 -1.25 5.37
C ILE A 111 26.48 -2.43 4.45
N TRP A 112 27.45 -3.28 4.10
CA TRP A 112 27.22 -4.46 3.25
C TRP A 112 26.31 -5.51 3.92
N LEU A 113 26.51 -5.77 5.23
CA LEU A 113 25.64 -6.67 5.99
C LEU A 113 24.22 -6.10 6.13
N ARG A 114 24.08 -4.77 6.24
CA ARG A 114 22.77 -4.09 6.22
C ARG A 114 22.04 -4.25 4.89
N PHE A 115 22.76 -4.22 3.77
CA PHE A 115 22.17 -4.46 2.46
C PHE A 115 21.75 -5.93 2.30
N LEU A 116 22.63 -6.87 2.67
CA LEU A 116 22.36 -8.30 2.58
C LEU A 116 21.19 -8.73 3.46
N SER A 117 21.14 -8.25 4.71
CA SER A 117 20.02 -8.54 5.62
C SER A 117 18.70 -8.02 5.08
N ARG A 118 18.70 -6.83 4.46
CA ARG A 118 17.51 -6.27 3.80
C ARG A 118 17.02 -7.12 2.66
N LEU A 119 17.92 -7.58 1.79
CA LEU A 119 17.59 -8.40 0.63
C LEU A 119 17.02 -9.76 1.05
N LEU A 120 17.68 -10.42 2.01
CA LEU A 120 17.26 -11.74 2.50
C LEU A 120 15.93 -11.70 3.26
N LEU A 121 15.64 -10.59 3.96
CA LEU A 121 14.42 -10.46 4.75
C LEU A 121 13.21 -9.92 3.95
N ILE A 122 13.35 -9.62 2.65
CA ILE A 122 12.21 -9.20 1.81
C ILE A 122 11.06 -10.22 1.85
N PRO A 123 11.28 -11.53 1.60
CA PRO A 123 10.19 -12.51 1.61
C PRO A 123 9.55 -12.65 2.99
N PHE A 124 10.36 -12.54 4.05
CA PHE A 124 9.88 -12.62 5.42
C PHE A 124 8.97 -11.45 5.79
N VAL A 125 9.40 -10.21 5.48
CA VAL A 125 8.59 -9.01 5.67
C VAL A 125 7.30 -9.09 4.85
N ALA A 126 7.40 -9.45 3.56
CA ALA A 126 6.24 -9.57 2.69
C ALA A 126 5.23 -10.63 3.18
N GLY A 127 5.72 -11.76 3.70
CA GLY A 127 4.88 -12.81 4.27
C GLY A 127 4.10 -12.33 5.50
N ILE A 128 4.77 -11.65 6.44
CA ILE A 128 4.09 -11.05 7.60
C ILE A 128 3.06 -10.03 7.13
N SER A 129 3.42 -9.16 6.19
CA SER A 129 2.50 -8.16 5.65
C SER A 129 1.28 -8.77 4.96
N TYR A 130 1.47 -9.89 4.26
CA TYR A 130 0.40 -10.61 3.58
C TYR A 130 -0.60 -11.20 4.58
N GLU A 131 -0.11 -11.83 5.64
CA GLU A 131 -1.00 -12.39 6.67
C GLU A 131 -1.77 -11.29 7.41
N ILE A 132 -1.14 -10.14 7.67
CA ILE A 132 -1.83 -9.00 8.29
C ILE A 132 -2.93 -8.45 7.39
N ILE A 133 -2.67 -8.24 6.08
CA ILE A 133 -3.70 -7.71 5.17
C ILE A 133 -4.82 -8.74 4.92
N ARG A 134 -4.47 -10.03 4.85
CA ARG A 134 -5.44 -11.13 4.74
C ARG A 134 -6.35 -11.18 5.96
N TRP A 135 -5.79 -11.03 7.16
CA TRP A 135 -6.56 -10.91 8.40
C TRP A 135 -7.44 -9.66 8.42
N ALA A 136 -6.92 -8.51 7.98
CA ALA A 136 -7.66 -7.26 7.89
C ALA A 136 -8.87 -7.35 6.94
N GLY A 137 -8.81 -8.19 5.90
CA GLY A 137 -9.93 -8.46 5.00
C GLY A 137 -11.02 -9.37 5.59
N ARG A 138 -10.77 -10.06 6.70
CA ARG A 138 -11.69 -11.05 7.29
C ARG A 138 -12.39 -10.57 8.57
N SER A 139 -12.06 -9.38 9.07
CA SER A 139 -12.57 -8.90 10.35
C SER A 139 -12.85 -7.40 10.35
N ASP A 140 -13.92 -7.00 11.02
CA ASP A 140 -14.31 -5.61 11.28
C ASP A 140 -13.96 -5.12 12.69
N SER A 141 -13.06 -5.83 13.37
CA SER A 141 -12.65 -5.44 14.72
C SER A 141 -11.95 -4.07 14.76
N LYS A 142 -12.03 -3.40 15.91
CA LYS A 142 -11.34 -2.11 16.14
C LYS A 142 -9.82 -2.19 15.86
N LEU A 143 -9.22 -3.36 16.11
CA LEU A 143 -7.80 -3.60 15.83
C LEU A 143 -7.51 -3.60 14.32
N VAL A 144 -8.36 -4.24 13.52
CA VAL A 144 -8.24 -4.19 12.06
C VAL A 144 -8.37 -2.77 11.54
N ALA A 145 -9.30 -1.99 12.09
CA ALA A 145 -9.48 -0.60 11.70
C ALA A 145 -8.20 0.23 11.95
N ILE A 146 -7.54 0.05 13.10
CA ILE A 146 -6.28 0.72 13.44
C ILE A 146 -5.14 0.29 12.48
N VAL A 147 -4.99 -1.02 12.25
CA VAL A 147 -3.93 -1.56 11.39
C VAL A 147 -4.10 -1.14 9.93
N SER A 148 -5.35 -1.07 9.45
CA SER A 148 -5.68 -0.70 8.07
C SER A 148 -5.64 0.82 7.84
N TYR A 149 -5.82 1.62 8.90
CA TYR A 149 -5.88 3.08 8.84
C TYR A 149 -4.79 3.74 8.01
N PRO A 150 -3.48 3.44 8.19
CA PRO A 150 -2.42 4.07 7.41
C PRO A 150 -2.56 3.78 5.90
N GLY A 151 -2.96 2.56 5.53
CA GLY A 151 -3.23 2.17 4.14
C GLY A 151 -4.43 2.92 3.56
N ILE A 152 -5.53 3.03 4.32
CA ILE A 152 -6.72 3.80 3.91
C ILE A 152 -6.39 5.28 3.74
N CYS A 153 -5.54 5.85 4.59
CA CYS A 153 -5.06 7.22 4.42
C CYS A 153 -4.31 7.42 3.10
N LEU A 154 -3.50 6.45 2.67
CA LEU A 154 -2.86 6.51 1.35
C LEU A 154 -3.90 6.44 0.23
N GLN A 155 -4.92 5.60 0.36
CA GLN A 155 -6.00 5.50 -0.63
C GLN A 155 -6.74 6.83 -0.84
N LYS A 156 -6.84 7.69 0.17
CA LYS A 156 -7.40 9.04 -0.01
C LYS A 156 -6.70 9.83 -1.11
N ILE A 157 -5.41 9.56 -1.33
CA ILE A 157 -4.58 10.14 -2.38
C ILE A 157 -4.61 9.27 -3.65
N THR A 158 -4.44 7.95 -3.52
CA THR A 158 -4.24 7.02 -4.65
C THR A 158 -5.52 6.46 -5.27
N THR A 159 -6.69 6.84 -4.75
CA THR A 159 -7.99 6.63 -5.43
C THR A 159 -8.68 7.98 -5.63
N LYS A 160 -9.56 8.07 -6.64
CA LYS A 160 -10.40 9.22 -6.94
C LYS A 160 -11.78 8.75 -7.39
N GLU A 161 -12.77 9.64 -7.34
CA GLU A 161 -14.11 9.32 -7.83
C GLU A 161 -14.06 9.07 -9.36
N PRO A 162 -14.50 7.89 -9.81
CA PRO A 162 -14.56 7.55 -11.23
C PRO A 162 -15.78 8.16 -11.92
N ASP A 163 -15.75 8.14 -13.25
CA ASP A 163 -16.93 8.36 -14.09
C ASP A 163 -17.63 7.03 -14.44
N ALA A 164 -18.84 7.13 -15.00
CA ALA A 164 -19.63 5.96 -15.41
C ALA A 164 -18.87 5.04 -16.40
N PRO A 165 -18.20 5.54 -17.46
CA PRO A 165 -17.42 4.69 -18.36
C PRO A 165 -16.30 3.90 -17.66
N GLN A 166 -15.64 4.49 -16.66
CA GLN A 166 -14.63 3.79 -15.86
C GLN A 166 -15.24 2.66 -15.04
N ILE A 167 -16.44 2.87 -14.49
CA ILE A 167 -17.18 1.85 -13.76
C ILE A 167 -17.60 0.71 -14.68
N GLU A 168 -18.13 1.02 -15.87
CA GLU A 168 -18.48 -0.01 -16.86
C GLU A 168 -17.26 -0.89 -17.21
N THR A 169 -16.10 -0.26 -17.39
CA THR A 169 -14.84 -0.97 -17.61
C THR A 169 -14.46 -1.87 -16.42
N ALA A 170 -14.61 -1.35 -15.19
CA ALA A 170 -14.29 -2.11 -13.98
C ALA A 170 -15.26 -3.29 -13.75
N ILE A 171 -16.56 -3.10 -14.03
CA ILE A 171 -17.57 -4.17 -14.00
C ILE A 171 -17.22 -5.24 -15.02
N ALA A 172 -16.89 -4.87 -16.26
CA ALA A 172 -16.52 -5.81 -17.31
C ALA A 172 -15.26 -6.61 -16.93
N ALA A 173 -14.26 -5.93 -16.37
CA ALA A 173 -13.04 -6.58 -15.87
C ALA A 173 -13.33 -7.57 -14.73
N LEU A 174 -14.17 -7.18 -13.75
CA LEU A 174 -14.53 -8.06 -12.65
C LEU A 174 -15.32 -9.28 -13.13
N LYS A 175 -16.31 -9.10 -14.02
CA LYS A 175 -17.07 -10.21 -14.60
C LYS A 175 -16.17 -11.20 -15.33
N GLY A 176 -15.18 -10.72 -16.09
CA GLY A 176 -14.20 -11.60 -16.75
C GLY A 176 -13.39 -12.44 -15.75
N VAL A 177 -13.01 -11.87 -14.60
CA VAL A 177 -12.33 -12.63 -13.53
C VAL A 177 -13.25 -13.68 -12.92
N LEU A 178 -14.52 -13.35 -12.70
CA LEU A 178 -15.51 -14.27 -12.11
C LEU A 178 -15.90 -15.41 -13.06
N GLU A 179 -15.90 -15.18 -14.38
CA GLU A 179 -16.16 -16.22 -15.39
C GLU A 179 -15.00 -17.24 -15.49
N ASP A 180 -13.77 -16.79 -15.24
CA ASP A 180 -12.56 -17.64 -15.26
C ASP A 180 -12.31 -18.40 -13.94
N GLU A 181 -13.04 -18.09 -12.85
CA GLU A 181 -13.01 -18.88 -11.62
C GLU A 181 -14.01 -20.05 -11.71
N PRO A 182 -13.56 -21.31 -11.85
CA PRO A 182 -14.47 -22.46 -11.79
C PRO A 182 -15.08 -22.57 -10.38
N GLU A 183 -16.40 -22.78 -10.32
CA GLU A 183 -17.16 -23.11 -9.10
C GLU A 183 -16.52 -24.24 -8.27
#